data_AF-A0A847XQ80-F1
#
_entry.id   AF-A0A847XQ80-F1
#
_cell.length_a   1.000
_cell.length_b   1.000
_cell.length_c   1.000
_cell.angle_alpha   90.00
_cell.angle_beta   90.00
_cell.angle_gamma   90.00
#
_symmetry.space_group_name_H-M   'P 1'
#
loop_
_entity.id
_entity.type
_entity.pdbx_description
1 polymer ?
#
loop_
_entity_poly.entity_id
_entity_poly.type
_entity_poly.pdbx_seq_one_letter_code
_entity_poly.pdbx_strand_id
1 'polypeptide(L)'
;MRYRSLLYCFLFLVPFSVSAQYYETGQDPASLKWLQIKTNRFKVIYPENYGNNGEKFALALEKAYNDISFLYPDSRFRIPVIIHNYTTQSNGYVAYAPRRMEIYPTPEQNTIPLDPARQLALHELTHVLQMESLNKGFSKFMSIFFGQQFPGAMAALLPLWYLEGYA
;
A
#
# COMPACT_ATOMS: atom_id res chain seq x y z
N MET A 1 48.88 3.67 -8.53
CA MET A 1 47.62 3.36 -9.24
C MET A 1 47.14 1.92 -9.06
N ARG A 2 48.02 0.91 -8.92
CA ARG A 2 47.66 -0.53 -8.81
C ARG A 2 46.75 -0.94 -7.63
N TYR A 3 46.84 -0.25 -6.49
CA TYR A 3 46.06 -0.60 -5.28
C TYR A 3 44.64 -0.03 -5.26
N ARG A 4 44.33 0.99 -6.09
CA ARG A 4 42.98 1.56 -6.17
C ARG A 4 41.97 0.57 -6.72
N SER A 5 42.35 -0.16 -7.77
CA SER A 5 41.52 -1.21 -8.39
C SER A 5 41.23 -2.36 -7.41
N LEU A 6 42.20 -2.74 -6.58
CA LEU A 6 42.03 -3.75 -5.54
C LEU A 6 41.09 -3.26 -4.42
N LEU A 7 41.15 -1.98 -4.06
CA LEU A 7 40.26 -1.37 -3.07
C LEU A 7 38.79 -1.38 -3.53
N TYR A 8 38.53 -1.05 -4.81
CA TYR A 8 37.19 -1.12 -5.40
C TYR A 8 36.67 -2.57 -5.46
N CYS A 9 37.54 -3.54 -5.76
CA CYS A 9 37.18 -4.96 -5.74
C CYS A 9 36.83 -5.45 -4.32
N PHE A 10 37.56 -4.96 -3.31
CA PHE A 10 37.32 -5.30 -1.91
C PHE A 10 35.98 -4.73 -1.38
N LEU A 11 35.60 -3.52 -1.82
CA LEU A 11 34.31 -2.89 -1.51
C LEU A 11 33.10 -3.67 -2.06
N PHE A 12 33.25 -4.39 -3.17
CA PHE A 12 32.18 -5.23 -3.75
C PHE A 12 32.07 -6.62 -3.10
N LEU A 13 33.08 -7.05 -2.34
CA LEU A 13 33.16 -8.39 -1.73
C LEU A 13 32.70 -8.43 -0.27
N VAL A 14 32.34 -7.29 0.33
CA VAL A 14 31.77 -7.26 1.68
C VAL A 14 30.33 -7.78 1.59
N PRO A 15 30.00 -8.94 2.19
CA PRO A 15 28.63 -9.41 2.22
C PRO A 15 27.82 -8.48 3.13
N PHE A 16 27.03 -7.60 2.53
CA PHE A 16 26.01 -6.88 3.27
C PHE A 16 24.88 -7.86 3.58
N SER A 17 24.57 -8.05 4.86
CA SER A 17 23.29 -8.65 5.25
C SER A 17 22.18 -7.68 4.83
N VAL A 18 21.59 -7.92 3.67
CA VAL A 18 20.48 -7.10 3.16
C VAL A 18 19.18 -7.67 3.72
N SER A 19 18.55 -6.94 4.65
CA SER A 19 17.16 -7.20 5.01
C SER A 19 16.25 -6.54 3.99
N ALA A 20 15.56 -7.34 3.17
CA ALA A 20 14.65 -6.84 2.13
C ALA A 20 13.27 -6.43 2.68
N GLN A 21 12.95 -6.82 3.91
CA GLN A 21 11.65 -6.57 4.54
C GLN A 21 11.82 -5.60 5.70
N TYR A 22 11.21 -4.42 5.56
CA TYR A 22 11.19 -3.36 6.56
C TYR A 22 9.76 -3.01 7.00
N TYR A 23 8.79 -3.81 6.58
CA TYR A 23 7.41 -3.74 7.04
C TYR A 23 7.11 -4.98 7.88
N GLU A 24 6.60 -4.78 9.10
CA GLU A 24 6.08 -5.81 9.98
C GLU A 24 4.58 -5.57 10.17
N THR A 25 3.75 -6.43 9.59
CA THR A 25 2.39 -6.01 9.23
C THR A 25 1.31 -7.04 9.49
N GLY A 26 1.69 -8.25 9.86
CA GLY A 26 0.74 -9.31 10.14
C GLY A 26 1.17 -10.09 11.37
N GLN A 27 0.20 -10.35 12.23
CA GLN A 27 0.27 -11.39 13.25
C GLN A 27 -0.77 -12.48 12.95
N ASP A 28 -1.19 -12.58 11.67
CA ASP A 28 -2.17 -13.56 11.25
C ASP A 28 -1.65 -14.99 11.47
N PRO A 29 -2.52 -15.93 11.86
CA PRO A 29 -2.14 -17.32 11.99
C PRO A 29 -1.52 -17.88 10.69
N ALA A 30 -0.39 -18.60 10.81
CA ALA A 30 0.24 -19.24 9.66
C ALA A 30 -0.65 -20.30 8.97
N SER A 31 -1.68 -20.79 9.67
CA SER A 31 -2.64 -21.78 9.15
C SER A 31 -3.76 -21.19 8.30
N LEU A 32 -3.81 -19.87 8.10
CA LEU A 32 -4.86 -19.25 7.29
C LEU A 32 -4.79 -19.68 5.83
N LYS A 33 -5.97 -20.01 5.29
CA LYS A 33 -6.18 -20.14 3.85
C LYS A 33 -6.63 -18.79 3.31
N TRP A 34 -5.96 -18.32 2.26
CA TRP A 34 -6.23 -17.02 1.66
C TRP A 34 -6.99 -17.20 0.35
N LEU A 35 -8.08 -16.46 0.23
CA LEU A 35 -8.85 -16.29 -1.00
C LEU A 35 -8.42 -15.02 -1.71
N GLN A 36 -8.73 -14.92 -3.01
CA GLN A 36 -8.34 -13.77 -3.81
C GLN A 36 -9.41 -13.41 -4.84
N ILE A 37 -9.79 -12.13 -4.86
CA ILE A 37 -10.64 -11.52 -5.88
C ILE A 37 -9.78 -10.61 -6.75
N LYS A 38 -9.91 -10.76 -8.08
CA LYS A 38 -9.24 -9.88 -9.04
C LYS A 38 -10.26 -8.99 -9.72
N THR A 39 -10.09 -7.69 -9.57
CA THR A 39 -10.76 -6.67 -10.37
C THR A 39 -9.77 -6.03 -11.34
N ASN A 40 -10.22 -4.99 -12.04
CA ASN A 40 -9.36 -4.19 -12.93
C ASN A 40 -8.24 -3.47 -12.14
N ARG A 41 -8.56 -2.94 -10.96
CA ARG A 41 -7.64 -2.13 -10.13
C ARG A 41 -7.11 -2.85 -8.90
N PHE A 42 -7.84 -3.82 -8.38
CA PHE A 42 -7.52 -4.43 -7.10
C PHE A 42 -7.28 -5.93 -7.26
N LYS A 43 -6.31 -6.42 -6.51
CA LYS A 43 -6.19 -7.84 -6.17
C LYS A 43 -6.44 -7.93 -4.68
N VAL A 44 -7.69 -8.18 -4.29
CA VAL A 44 -8.09 -8.30 -2.89
C VAL A 44 -7.73 -9.70 -2.42
N ILE A 45 -6.97 -9.82 -1.34
CA ILE A 45 -6.47 -11.04 -0.72
C ILE A 45 -7.00 -11.04 0.71
N TYR A 46 -7.73 -12.09 1.10
CA TYR A 46 -8.40 -12.13 2.40
C TYR A 46 -8.52 -13.57 2.93
N PRO A 47 -8.59 -13.79 4.25
CA PRO A 47 -8.75 -15.12 4.81
C PRO A 47 -10.10 -15.75 4.47
N GLU A 48 -10.12 -17.05 4.21
CA GLU A 48 -11.32 -17.82 3.86
C GLU A 48 -12.46 -17.62 4.88
N ASN A 49 -12.12 -17.54 6.18
CA ASN A 49 -13.07 -17.33 7.26
C ASN A 49 -13.67 -15.91 7.32
N TYR A 50 -13.10 -14.94 6.59
CA TYR A 50 -13.71 -13.61 6.43
C TYR A 50 -14.95 -13.67 5.51
N GLY A 51 -15.08 -14.74 4.72
CA GLY A 51 -16.28 -15.09 3.96
C GLY A 51 -16.70 -13.99 2.98
N ASN A 52 -18.01 -13.75 2.90
CA ASN A 52 -18.60 -12.79 1.95
C ASN A 52 -18.16 -11.33 2.20
N ASN A 53 -17.54 -11.02 3.35
CA ASN A 53 -17.06 -9.67 3.60
C ASN A 53 -15.87 -9.29 2.71
N GLY A 54 -15.09 -10.26 2.22
CA GLY A 54 -14.03 -10.00 1.24
C GLY A 54 -14.58 -9.45 -0.08
N GLU A 55 -15.69 -10.00 -0.55
CA GLU A 55 -16.41 -9.50 -1.75
C GLU A 55 -17.02 -8.13 -1.53
N LYS A 56 -17.67 -7.92 -0.37
CA LYS A 56 -18.23 -6.61 -0.01
C LYS A 56 -17.16 -5.53 0.03
N PHE A 57 -15.98 -5.83 0.59
CA PHE A 57 -14.87 -4.89 0.65
C PHE A 57 -14.30 -4.60 -0.76
N ALA A 58 -14.18 -5.62 -1.61
CA ALA A 58 -13.79 -5.42 -3.00
C ALA A 58 -14.74 -4.50 -3.77
N LEU A 59 -16.05 -4.64 -3.56
CA LEU A 59 -17.07 -3.73 -4.13
C LEU A 59 -16.97 -2.32 -3.53
N ALA A 60 -16.69 -2.20 -2.22
CA ALA A 60 -16.50 -0.91 -1.56
C ALA A 60 -15.31 -0.14 -2.16
N LEU A 61 -14.20 -0.81 -2.46
CA LEU A 61 -13.03 -0.23 -3.13
C LEU A 61 -13.33 0.25 -4.55
N GLU A 62 -14.02 -0.55 -5.36
CA GLU A 62 -14.40 -0.13 -6.73
C GLU A 62 -15.36 1.07 -6.70
N LYS A 63 -16.31 1.07 -5.75
CA LYS A 63 -17.21 2.21 -5.55
C LYS A 63 -16.42 3.45 -5.11
N ALA A 64 -15.57 3.32 -4.09
CA ALA A 64 -14.70 4.41 -3.60
C ALA A 64 -13.88 5.01 -4.75
N TYR A 65 -13.26 4.17 -5.60
CA TYR A 65 -12.54 4.66 -6.77
C TYR A 65 -13.43 5.47 -7.70
N ASN A 66 -14.61 4.96 -8.06
CA ASN A 66 -15.50 5.66 -8.99
C ASN A 66 -15.93 7.03 -8.44
N ASP A 67 -16.03 7.13 -7.11
CA ASP A 67 -16.41 8.37 -6.44
C ASP A 67 -15.27 9.40 -6.40
N ILE A 68 -14.00 9.00 -6.25
CA ILE A 68 -12.89 9.93 -6.00
C ILE A 68 -11.85 10.03 -7.13
N SER A 69 -11.88 9.14 -8.11
CA SER A 69 -10.86 9.08 -9.19
C SER A 69 -10.78 10.34 -10.04
N PHE A 70 -11.87 11.11 -10.14
CA PHE A 70 -11.88 12.37 -10.88
C PHE A 70 -10.94 13.43 -10.27
N LEU A 71 -10.62 13.32 -8.98
CA LEU A 71 -9.65 14.18 -8.29
C LEU A 71 -8.20 13.86 -8.71
N TYR A 72 -7.97 12.67 -9.28
CA TYR A 72 -6.67 12.15 -9.69
C TYR A 72 -6.71 11.57 -11.12
N PRO A 73 -6.99 12.41 -12.14
CA PRO A 73 -7.38 11.95 -13.48
C PRO A 73 -6.31 11.12 -14.21
N ASP A 74 -5.03 11.33 -13.91
CA ASP A 74 -3.92 10.59 -14.54
C ASP A 74 -3.51 9.33 -13.79
N SER A 75 -4.16 9.01 -12.67
CA SER A 75 -3.80 7.86 -11.83
C SER A 75 -4.16 6.54 -12.51
N ARG A 76 -3.14 5.68 -12.69
CA ARG A 76 -3.33 4.33 -13.21
C ARG A 76 -2.57 3.35 -12.34
N PHE A 77 -3.30 2.53 -11.61
CA PHE A 77 -2.69 1.56 -10.72
C PHE A 77 -3.42 0.22 -10.79
N ARG A 78 -2.69 -0.81 -10.41
CA ARG A 78 -3.26 -2.06 -9.94
C ARG A 78 -2.49 -2.48 -8.70
N ILE A 79 -3.18 -2.67 -7.57
CA ILE A 79 -2.52 -2.95 -6.29
C ILE A 79 -3.08 -4.19 -5.60
N PRO A 80 -2.25 -4.94 -4.87
CA PRO A 80 -2.72 -5.88 -3.86
C PRO A 80 -3.39 -5.12 -2.71
N VAL A 81 -4.50 -5.65 -2.23
CA VAL A 81 -5.16 -5.23 -0.99
C VAL A 81 -5.26 -6.45 -0.10
N ILE A 82 -4.58 -6.44 1.04
CA ILE A 82 -4.55 -7.56 1.99
C ILE A 82 -5.46 -7.22 3.16
N ILE A 83 -6.42 -8.10 3.45
CA ILE A 83 -7.37 -7.91 4.56
C ILE A 83 -6.97 -8.83 5.70
N HIS A 84 -6.75 -8.25 6.87
CA HIS A 84 -6.31 -8.93 8.09
C HIS A 84 -7.46 -8.92 9.10
N ASN A 85 -8.24 -10.01 9.18
CA ASN A 85 -9.40 -10.10 10.08
C ASN A 85 -9.10 -10.78 11.44
N TYR A 86 -7.83 -11.04 11.74
CA TYR A 86 -7.38 -11.62 13.02
C TYR A 86 -6.74 -10.57 13.94
N THR A 87 -7.31 -9.37 13.98
CA THR A 87 -6.91 -8.30 14.88
C THR A 87 -8.12 -7.58 15.46
N THR A 88 -7.98 -7.00 16.64
CA THR A 88 -8.98 -6.12 17.24
C THR A 88 -8.79 -4.65 16.87
N GLN A 89 -7.69 -4.32 16.17
CA GLN A 89 -7.44 -2.96 15.72
C GLN A 89 -8.25 -2.64 14.45
N SER A 90 -8.94 -1.51 14.46
CA SER A 90 -9.48 -0.88 13.25
C SER A 90 -8.40 -0.01 12.64
N ASN A 91 -7.89 -0.37 11.47
CA ASN A 91 -6.89 0.44 10.80
C ASN A 91 -6.76 0.10 9.30
N GLY A 92 -6.01 0.90 8.58
CA GLY A 92 -5.47 0.60 7.27
C GLY A 92 -4.16 1.34 7.08
N TYR A 93 -3.36 0.93 6.10
CA TYR A 93 -2.28 1.77 5.60
C TYR A 93 -1.82 1.30 4.20
N VAL A 94 -1.13 2.18 3.50
CA VAL A 94 -0.55 1.92 2.18
C VAL A 94 0.97 1.81 2.27
N ALA A 95 1.49 0.58 2.23
CA ALA A 95 2.92 0.35 2.02
C ALA A 95 3.26 0.59 0.55
N TYR A 96 4.09 1.59 0.23
CA TYR A 96 4.33 1.93 -1.17
C TYR A 96 5.45 1.14 -1.87
N ALA A 97 6.39 0.53 -1.14
CA ALA A 97 7.51 -0.19 -1.73
C ALA A 97 7.82 -1.51 -1.00
N PRO A 98 7.28 -2.68 -1.40
CA PRO A 98 6.43 -2.88 -2.56
C PRO A 98 5.01 -2.39 -2.32
N ARG A 99 4.42 -1.76 -3.35
CA ARG A 99 3.09 -1.16 -3.30
C ARG A 99 2.02 -2.19 -2.95
N ARG A 100 1.30 -1.97 -1.86
CA ARG A 100 0.12 -2.71 -1.42
C ARG A 100 -0.65 -1.89 -0.38
N MET A 101 -1.93 -2.17 -0.27
CA MET A 101 -2.78 -1.67 0.80
C MET A 101 -3.02 -2.81 1.78
N GLU A 102 -2.97 -2.51 3.07
CA GLU A 102 -3.28 -3.47 4.13
C GLU A 102 -4.42 -2.92 4.98
N ILE A 103 -5.40 -3.78 5.25
CA ILE A 103 -6.70 -3.41 5.80
C ILE A 103 -6.95 -4.27 7.03
N TYR A 104 -7.32 -3.64 8.13
CA TYR A 104 -7.72 -4.27 9.38
C TYR A 104 -9.17 -3.86 9.65
N PRO A 105 -10.15 -4.61 9.12
CA PRO A 105 -11.53 -4.13 8.92
C PRO A 105 -12.39 -4.25 10.18
N THR A 106 -11.79 -4.35 11.36
CA THR A 106 -12.51 -4.40 12.63
C THR A 106 -13.22 -3.06 12.82
N PRO A 107 -14.53 -2.99 13.11
CA PRO A 107 -15.22 -1.71 13.23
C PRO A 107 -14.63 -0.84 14.35
N GLU A 108 -14.33 0.43 14.05
CA GLU A 108 -13.92 1.40 15.07
C GLU A 108 -15.12 1.85 15.93
N GLN A 109 -14.85 2.16 17.20
CA GLN A 109 -15.88 2.64 18.13
C GLN A 109 -16.32 4.08 17.85
N ASN A 110 -15.42 4.90 17.28
CA ASN A 110 -15.63 6.34 17.03
C ASN A 110 -15.77 6.62 15.53
N THR A 111 -16.71 5.94 14.87
CA THR A 111 -16.91 6.05 13.42
C THR A 111 -17.89 7.16 13.08
N ILE A 112 -17.72 7.79 11.92
CA ILE A 112 -18.74 8.69 11.35
C ILE A 112 -19.94 7.86 10.87
N PRO A 113 -21.15 8.42 10.63
CA PRO A 113 -22.33 7.65 10.22
C PRO A 113 -22.25 7.18 8.75
N LEU A 114 -21.15 6.52 8.40
CA LEU A 114 -20.87 5.87 7.13
C LEU A 114 -20.59 4.38 7.41
N ASP A 115 -20.83 3.53 6.42
CA ASP A 115 -20.41 2.13 6.51
C ASP A 115 -18.89 2.05 6.75
N PRO A 116 -18.41 1.34 7.80
CA PRO A 116 -16.98 1.34 8.16
C PRO A 116 -16.07 0.82 7.05
N ALA A 117 -16.50 -0.20 6.31
CA ALA A 117 -15.72 -0.74 5.18
C ALA A 117 -15.59 0.30 4.06
N ARG A 118 -16.67 1.06 3.80
CA ARG A 118 -16.62 2.17 2.85
C ARG A 118 -15.77 3.34 3.31
N GLN A 119 -15.85 3.74 4.57
CA GLN A 119 -15.01 4.80 5.12
C GLN A 119 -13.53 4.44 4.96
N LEU A 120 -13.16 3.25 5.40
CA LEU A 120 -11.78 2.77 5.31
C LEU A 120 -11.33 2.62 3.83
N ALA A 121 -12.21 2.12 2.96
CA ALA A 121 -11.92 2.03 1.53
C ALA A 121 -11.70 3.40 0.88
N LEU A 122 -12.42 4.45 1.30
CA LEU A 122 -12.21 5.82 0.79
C LEU A 122 -10.88 6.38 1.26
N HIS A 123 -10.62 6.33 2.58
CA HIS A 123 -9.42 6.88 3.19
C HIS A 123 -8.14 6.24 2.62
N GLU A 124 -8.04 4.91 2.68
CA GLU A 124 -6.85 4.20 2.20
C GLU A 124 -6.65 4.33 0.69
N LEU A 125 -7.74 4.38 -0.08
CA LEU A 125 -7.66 4.57 -1.51
C LEU A 125 -7.16 5.98 -1.86
N THR A 126 -7.51 7.00 -1.07
CA THR A 126 -6.96 8.34 -1.26
C THR A 126 -5.44 8.32 -1.11
N HIS A 127 -4.88 7.60 -0.13
CA HIS A 127 -3.42 7.43 -0.03
C HIS A 127 -2.81 6.76 -1.26
N VAL A 128 -3.44 5.72 -1.82
CA VAL A 128 -2.97 5.10 -3.07
C VAL A 128 -2.92 6.10 -4.21
N LEU A 129 -3.97 6.92 -4.35
CA LEU A 129 -4.08 7.93 -5.40
C LEU A 129 -3.08 9.08 -5.21
N GLN A 130 -2.89 9.55 -3.98
CA GLN A 130 -1.85 10.52 -3.62
C GLN A 130 -0.47 9.98 -4.02
N MET A 131 -0.17 8.73 -3.68
CA MET A 131 1.11 8.10 -4.00
C MET A 131 1.31 7.86 -5.51
N GLU A 132 0.25 7.49 -6.24
CA GLU A 132 0.33 7.36 -7.70
C GLU A 132 0.53 8.73 -8.36
N SER A 133 -0.05 9.80 -7.80
CA SER A 133 0.14 11.17 -8.28
C SER A 133 1.59 11.68 -8.15
N LEU A 134 2.36 11.13 -7.20
CA LEU A 134 3.78 11.40 -7.03
C LEU A 134 4.64 10.70 -8.07
N ASN A 135 4.15 9.64 -8.71
CA ASN A 135 4.90 8.84 -9.68
C ASN A 135 4.83 9.41 -11.11
N LYS A 136 5.14 10.70 -11.26
CA LYS A 136 5.12 11.45 -12.54
C LYS A 136 6.39 12.30 -12.74
N GLY A 137 6.62 12.76 -13.97
CA GLY A 137 7.74 13.64 -14.31
C GLY A 137 9.10 13.12 -13.83
N PHE A 138 9.83 13.96 -13.07
CA PHE A 138 11.13 13.61 -12.50
C PHE A 138 11.08 12.40 -11.57
N SER A 139 10.04 12.30 -10.71
CA SER A 139 9.88 11.16 -9.80
C SER A 139 9.75 9.84 -10.57
N LYS A 140 8.94 9.82 -11.64
CA LYS A 140 8.81 8.65 -12.52
C LYS A 140 10.12 8.29 -13.23
N PHE A 141 10.89 9.29 -13.66
CA PHE A 141 12.21 9.05 -14.24
C PHE A 141 13.16 8.40 -13.22
N MET A 142 13.17 8.89 -11.98
CA MET A 142 14.01 8.34 -10.91
C MET A 142 13.54 6.94 -10.46
N SER A 143 12.25 6.63 -10.56
CA SER A 143 11.72 5.28 -10.33
C SER A 143 12.33 4.21 -11.24
N ILE A 144 12.96 4.57 -12.37
CA ILE A 144 13.71 3.63 -13.21
C ILE A 144 14.93 3.07 -12.47
N PHE A 145 15.61 3.91 -11.69
CA PHE A 145 16.84 3.55 -10.98
C PHE A 145 16.56 3.01 -9.58
N PHE A 146 15.56 3.58 -8.90
CA PHE A 146 15.29 3.33 -7.48
C PHE A 146 13.98 2.58 -7.24
N GLY A 147 13.23 2.25 -8.30
CA GLY A 147 11.94 1.60 -8.19
C GLY A 147 10.92 2.42 -7.41
N GLN A 148 10.08 1.74 -6.66
CA GLN A 148 9.01 2.36 -5.85
C GLN A 148 9.54 3.14 -4.64
N GLN A 149 10.83 3.00 -4.29
CA GLN A 149 11.41 3.74 -3.17
C GLN A 149 11.43 5.24 -3.43
N PHE A 150 11.64 5.67 -4.67
CA PHE A 150 11.78 7.09 -4.96
C PHE A 150 10.46 7.88 -4.78
N PRO A 151 9.33 7.49 -5.40
CA PRO A 151 8.06 8.16 -5.11
C PRO A 151 7.64 7.98 -3.64
N GLY A 152 7.99 6.85 -3.02
CA GLY A 152 7.84 6.62 -1.58
C GLY A 152 8.52 7.68 -0.73
N ALA A 153 9.79 7.96 -0.99
CA ALA A 153 10.56 8.99 -0.30
C ALA A 153 10.03 10.41 -0.58
N MET A 154 9.55 10.66 -1.80
CA MET A 154 8.93 11.94 -2.16
C MET A 154 7.68 12.25 -1.33
N ALA A 155 6.97 11.24 -0.83
CA ALA A 155 5.81 11.43 0.04
C ALA A 155 6.16 12.11 1.36
N ALA A 156 7.40 11.98 1.84
CA ALA A 156 7.86 12.69 3.04
C ALA A 156 7.94 14.22 2.85
N LEU A 157 7.84 14.71 1.61
CA LEU A 157 7.77 16.14 1.30
C LEU A 157 6.32 16.66 1.30
N LEU A 158 5.32 15.77 1.40
CA LEU A 158 3.92 16.15 1.53
C LEU A 158 3.59 16.44 3.00
N PRO A 159 2.80 17.49 3.28
CA PRO A 159 2.43 17.78 4.65
C PRO A 159 1.43 16.74 5.17
N LEU A 160 1.52 16.41 6.46
CA LEU A 160 0.65 15.41 7.10
C LEU A 160 -0.85 15.74 6.97
N TRP A 161 -1.22 17.03 7.04
CA TRP A 161 -2.62 17.42 6.85
C TRP A 161 -3.13 17.08 5.45
N TYR A 162 -2.26 17.08 4.43
CA TYR A 162 -2.63 16.69 3.08
C TYR A 162 -2.72 15.18 2.97
N LEU A 163 -1.82 14.42 3.59
CA LEU A 163 -1.89 12.96 3.57
C LEU A 163 -3.13 12.47 4.32
N GLU A 164 -3.27 12.80 5.61
CA GLU A 164 -4.27 12.24 6.51
C GLU A 164 -5.59 13.03 6.51
N GLY A 165 -5.53 14.36 6.40
CA GLY A 165 -6.71 15.22 6.52
C GLY A 165 -7.51 15.36 5.22
N TYR A 166 -6.88 15.15 4.07
CA TYR A 166 -7.56 15.12 2.77
C TYR A 166 -8.16 13.74 2.46
N ALA A 167 -7.61 12.67 3.06
CA ALA A 167 -8.02 11.29 2.85
C ALA A 167 -9.31 10.94 3.59
#